data_AF-A0A1Q3GIK7-F1
#
_entry.id   AF-A0A1Q3GIK7-F1
#
_cell.length_a   1.000
_cell.length_b   1.000
_cell.length_c   1.000
_cell.angle_alpha   90.00
_cell.angle_beta   90.00
_cell.angle_gamma   90.00
#
_symmetry.space_group_name_H-M   'P 1'
#
loop_
_entity.id
_entity.type
_entity.pdbx_description
1 polymer ?
#
loop_
_entity_poly.entity_id
_entity_poly.type
_entity_poly.pdbx_seq_one_letter_code
_entity_poly.pdbx_strand_id
1 'polypeptide(L)'
;MKRIVCIVPKDMFSKAQIQQLDAGFQSIYKNNYSHEKVNVFWMLMPKGYAYAERKPSEATIIMVEVNEDITRAKREELLSLYSRFLLKDFNISPLDAVITVANASFVQQFSEAQKNRVHRPYRPWINLKTMATALTSKIMNGYYRLRVKM
;
A
#
# COMPACT_ATOMS: atom_id res chain seq x y z
N MET A 1 7.88 4.38 -12.32
CA MET A 1 7.44 5.11 -11.12
C MET A 1 7.08 4.10 -10.06
N LYS A 2 7.77 4.14 -8.92
CA LYS A 2 7.62 3.16 -7.84
C LYS A 2 6.38 3.45 -7.01
N ARG A 3 5.89 2.42 -6.30
CA ARG A 3 4.67 2.53 -5.51
C ARG A 3 4.74 1.74 -4.22
N ILE A 4 4.04 2.25 -3.22
CA ILE A 4 3.73 1.55 -1.99
C ILE A 4 2.22 1.34 -1.99
N VAL A 5 1.77 0.11 -1.80
CA VAL A 5 0.35 -0.23 -1.74
C VAL A 5 0.00 -0.57 -0.30
N CYS A 6 -0.90 0.22 0.28
CA CYS A 6 -1.41 0.04 1.63
C CYS A 6 -2.85 -0.47 1.56
N ILE A 7 -3.12 -1.61 2.17
CA ILE A 7 -4.45 -2.18 2.32
C ILE A 7 -4.78 -2.16 3.80
N VAL A 8 -5.78 -1.37 4.17
CA VAL A 8 -6.11 -1.12 5.57
C VAL A 8 -7.62 -1.18 5.77
N PRO A 9 -8.10 -1.58 6.95
CA PRO A 9 -9.51 -1.42 7.30
C PRO A 9 -9.96 0.03 7.16
N LYS A 10 -11.20 0.21 6.69
CA LYS A 10 -11.86 1.50 6.62
C LYS A 10 -11.97 2.05 8.03
N ASP A 11 -11.64 3.33 8.18
CA ASP A 11 -11.65 4.09 9.43
C ASP A 11 -10.53 3.72 10.44
N MET A 12 -9.55 2.88 10.05
CA MET A 12 -8.37 2.59 10.89
C MET A 12 -7.52 3.86 11.13
N PHE A 13 -7.41 4.71 10.12
CA PHE A 13 -6.65 5.96 10.19
C PHE A 13 -7.53 7.14 9.80
N SER A 14 -7.39 8.23 10.55
CA SER A 14 -7.88 9.54 10.15
C SER A 14 -7.15 10.04 8.90
N LYS A 15 -7.75 11.03 8.20
CA LYS A 15 -7.12 11.70 7.06
C LYS A 15 -5.72 12.24 7.40
N ALA A 16 -5.55 12.84 8.57
CA ALA A 16 -4.27 13.40 9.00
C ALA A 16 -3.21 12.30 9.21
N GLN A 17 -3.60 11.18 9.85
CA GLN A 17 -2.71 10.03 10.03
C GLN A 17 -2.29 9.41 8.69
N ILE A 18 -3.21 9.31 7.71
CA ILE A 18 -2.88 8.81 6.37
C ILE A 18 -1.84 9.72 5.69
N GLN A 19 -1.97 11.03 5.83
CA GLN A 19 -1.00 11.99 5.26
C GLN A 19 0.37 11.88 5.94
N GLN A 20 0.40 11.69 7.26
CA GLN A 20 1.64 11.46 8.00
C GLN A 20 2.31 10.14 7.60
N LEU A 21 1.53 9.06 7.46
CA LEU A 21 2.01 7.77 6.95
C LEU A 21 2.55 7.90 5.51
N ASP A 22 1.84 8.60 4.63
CA ASP A 22 2.27 8.86 3.24
C ASP A 22 3.64 9.57 3.23
N ALA A 23 3.78 10.65 3.98
CA ALA A 23 5.03 11.40 4.09
C ALA A 23 6.17 10.56 4.72
N GLY A 24 5.88 9.83 5.80
CA GLY A 24 6.86 8.98 6.47
C GLY A 24 7.36 7.85 5.59
N PHE A 25 6.45 7.17 4.88
CA PHE A 25 6.82 6.11 3.95
C PHE A 25 7.66 6.60 2.78
N GLN A 26 7.30 7.76 2.22
CA GLN A 26 8.09 8.41 1.17
C GLN A 26 9.47 8.82 1.68
N SER A 27 9.55 9.34 2.91
CA SER A 27 10.83 9.72 3.53
C SER A 27 11.72 8.50 3.79
N ILE A 28 11.18 7.40 4.31
CA ILE A 28 11.93 6.16 4.51
C ILE A 28 12.50 5.67 3.18
N TYR A 29 11.67 5.63 2.14
CA TYR A 29 12.08 5.20 0.81
C TYR A 29 13.20 6.08 0.24
N LYS A 30 13.01 7.40 0.30
CA LYS A 30 13.94 8.40 -0.23
C LYS A 30 15.30 8.36 0.47
N ASN A 31 15.28 8.27 1.79
CA ASN A 31 16.49 8.40 2.59
C ASN A 31 17.28 7.10 2.69
N ASN A 32 16.62 5.95 2.54
CA ASN A 32 17.24 4.65 2.80
C ASN A 32 17.31 3.75 1.57
N TYR A 33 16.64 4.06 0.45
CA TYR A 33 16.66 3.18 -0.72
C TYR A 33 16.97 3.90 -2.04
N SER A 34 16.12 4.84 -2.46
CA SER A 34 16.27 5.49 -3.77
C SER A 34 15.69 6.89 -3.78
N HIS A 35 16.34 7.81 -4.47
CA HIS A 35 15.85 9.17 -4.70
C HIS A 35 14.70 9.24 -5.72
N GLU A 36 14.38 8.14 -6.39
CA GLU A 36 13.20 8.06 -7.26
C GLU A 36 11.91 8.34 -6.50
N LYS A 37 10.98 9.02 -7.17
CA LYS A 37 9.67 9.28 -6.59
C LYS A 37 8.87 7.99 -6.43
N VAL A 38 8.44 7.73 -5.19
CA VAL A 38 7.50 6.68 -4.82
C VAL A 38 6.14 7.29 -4.49
N ASN A 39 5.05 6.68 -4.95
CA ASN A 39 3.69 7.08 -4.58
C ASN A 39 3.07 6.05 -3.64
N VAL A 40 2.37 6.50 -2.60
CA VAL A 40 1.60 5.60 -1.72
C VAL A 40 0.14 5.56 -2.17
N PHE A 41 -0.39 4.36 -2.34
CA PHE A 41 -1.76 4.10 -2.74
C PHE A 41 -2.51 3.36 -1.64
N TRP A 42 -3.65 3.92 -1.24
CA TRP A 42 -4.46 3.42 -0.12
C TRP A 42 -5.72 2.70 -0.61
N MET A 43 -5.82 1.41 -0.33
CA MET A 43 -7.02 0.60 -0.49
C MET A 43 -7.71 0.45 0.87
N LEU A 44 -8.81 1.19 1.05
CA LEU A 44 -9.58 1.15 2.30
C LEU A 44 -10.63 0.02 2.21
N MET A 45 -10.36 -1.09 2.88
CA MET A 45 -11.21 -2.28 2.93
C MET A 45 -12.42 -2.04 3.82
N PRO A 46 -13.65 -2.34 3.40
CA PRO A 46 -14.80 -2.24 4.29
C PRO A 46 -14.62 -3.14 5.53
N LYS A 47 -15.22 -2.76 6.65
CA LYS A 47 -15.20 -3.57 7.88
C LYS A 47 -15.76 -4.98 7.58
N GLY A 48 -15.08 -6.01 8.09
CA GLY A 48 -15.45 -7.41 7.86
C GLY A 48 -14.95 -8.04 6.55
N TYR A 49 -14.14 -7.34 5.76
CA TYR A 49 -13.57 -7.86 4.50
C TYR A 49 -12.08 -8.24 4.60
N ALA A 50 -11.49 -8.12 5.79
CA ALA A 50 -10.14 -8.59 6.07
C ALA A 50 -10.21 -9.82 6.98
N TYR A 51 -9.47 -10.87 6.61
CA TYR A 51 -9.44 -12.15 7.30
C TYR A 51 -8.00 -12.62 7.46
N ALA A 52 -7.66 -13.12 8.66
CA ALA A 52 -6.42 -13.82 8.96
C ALA A 52 -6.78 -15.13 9.65
N GLU A 53 -6.17 -16.25 9.24
CA GLU A 53 -6.46 -17.57 9.83
C GLU A 53 -7.96 -17.94 9.89
N ARG A 54 -8.72 -17.56 8.85
CA ARG A 54 -10.18 -17.73 8.75
C ARG A 54 -11.01 -16.98 9.79
N LYS A 55 -10.42 -16.02 10.50
CA LYS A 55 -11.11 -15.10 11.42
C LYS A 55 -11.07 -13.67 10.89
N PRO A 56 -12.07 -12.83 11.21
CA PRO A 56 -11.99 -11.39 10.93
C PRO A 56 -10.70 -10.81 11.52
N SER A 57 -10.05 -9.95 10.75
CA SER A 57 -8.77 -9.38 11.13
C SER A 57 -8.74 -7.89 10.78
N GLU A 58 -8.03 -7.12 11.59
CA GLU A 58 -7.71 -5.72 11.31
C GLU A 58 -6.33 -5.57 10.64
N ALA A 59 -5.77 -6.69 10.13
CA ALA A 59 -4.44 -6.73 9.57
C ALA A 59 -4.23 -5.67 8.49
N THR A 60 -3.13 -4.94 8.63
CA THR A 60 -2.67 -3.96 7.65
C THR A 60 -1.70 -4.64 6.69
N ILE A 61 -1.89 -4.49 5.39
CA ILE A 61 -0.95 -5.00 4.38
C ILE A 61 -0.25 -3.81 3.73
N ILE A 62 1.08 -3.81 3.77
CA ILE A 62 1.91 -2.78 3.15
C ILE A 62 2.90 -3.46 2.21
N MET A 63 2.78 -3.17 0.92
CA MET A 63 3.67 -3.70 -0.10
C MET A 63 4.49 -2.56 -0.71
N VAL A 64 5.79 -2.59 -0.51
CA VAL A 64 6.76 -1.57 -0.97
C VAL A 64 7.46 -2.09 -2.22
N GLU A 65 7.28 -1.40 -3.35
CA GLU A 65 7.94 -1.76 -4.61
C GLU A 65 9.40 -1.30 -4.64
N VAL A 66 10.31 -2.23 -4.92
CA VAL A 66 11.75 -1.99 -5.09
C VAL A 66 12.22 -2.50 -6.45
N ASN A 67 13.46 -2.22 -6.83
CA ASN A 67 14.10 -2.77 -8.03
C ASN A 67 14.41 -4.26 -7.88
N GLU A 68 14.67 -4.91 -9.01
CA GLU A 68 14.93 -6.35 -9.06
C GLU A 68 16.25 -6.74 -8.38
N ASP A 69 17.22 -5.84 -8.40
CA ASP A 69 18.60 -6.00 -7.95
C ASP A 69 18.80 -5.72 -6.45
N ILE A 70 17.72 -5.50 -5.69
CA ILE A 70 17.83 -5.23 -4.25
C ILE A 70 18.49 -6.42 -3.52
N THR A 71 19.52 -6.12 -2.73
CA THR A 71 20.17 -7.14 -1.90
C THR A 71 19.25 -7.57 -0.74
N ARG A 72 19.42 -8.81 -0.28
CA ARG A 72 18.68 -9.32 0.87
C ARG A 72 18.86 -8.45 2.12
N ALA A 73 20.10 -8.07 2.44
CA ALA A 73 20.41 -7.22 3.59
C ALA A 73 19.66 -5.89 3.53
N LYS A 74 19.63 -5.25 2.35
CA LYS A 74 18.92 -3.98 2.16
C LYS A 74 17.41 -4.14 2.28
N ARG A 75 16.86 -5.26 1.80
CA ARG A 75 15.45 -5.60 1.95
C ARG A 75 15.02 -5.74 3.41
N GLU A 76 15.81 -6.47 4.20
CA GLU A 76 15.57 -6.67 5.63
C GLU A 76 15.70 -5.35 6.41
N GLU A 77 16.69 -4.53 6.07
CA GLU A 77 16.86 -3.17 6.63
C GLU A 77 15.61 -2.31 6.39
N LEU A 78 15.13 -2.24 5.14
CA LEU A 78 13.92 -1.47 4.80
C LEU A 78 12.70 -2.00 5.54
N LEU A 79 12.52 -3.32 5.59
CA LEU A 79 11.42 -3.93 6.32
C LEU A 79 11.45 -3.52 7.80
N SER A 80 12.63 -3.55 8.43
CA SER A 80 12.81 -3.10 9.82
C SER A 80 12.51 -1.61 10.01
N LEU A 81 12.88 -0.75 9.05
CA LEU A 81 12.60 0.68 9.12
C LEU A 81 11.11 0.98 9.05
N TYR A 82 10.39 0.38 8.08
CA TYR A 82 8.94 0.53 7.98
C TYR A 82 8.24 -0.01 9.22
N SER A 83 8.66 -1.19 9.70
CA SER A 83 8.10 -1.81 10.90
C SER A 83 8.27 -0.93 12.15
N ARG A 84 9.47 -0.39 12.38
CA ARG A 84 9.75 0.51 13.51
C ARG A 84 8.96 1.81 13.42
N PHE A 85 8.83 2.39 12.23
CA PHE A 85 8.04 3.60 12.01
C PHE A 85 6.57 3.39 12.40
N LEU A 86 5.97 2.30 11.93
CA LEU A 86 4.59 1.96 12.25
C LEU A 86 4.36 1.70 13.75
N LEU A 87 5.28 0.97 14.38
CA LEU A 87 5.18 0.69 15.82
C LEU A 87 5.34 1.96 16.65
N LYS A 88 6.37 2.77 16.36
CA LYS A 88 6.71 3.94 17.17
C LYS A 88 5.68 5.06 17.04
N ASP A 89 5.25 5.35 15.81
CA ASP A 89 4.49 6.57 15.53
C ASP A 89 2.97 6.30 15.42
N PHE A 90 2.56 5.04 15.22
CA PHE A 90 1.17 4.65 15.04
C PHE A 90 0.72 3.48 15.94
N ASN A 91 1.60 2.97 16.81
CA ASN A 91 1.34 1.84 17.70
C ASN A 91 0.82 0.58 16.99
N ILE A 92 1.28 0.35 15.75
CA ILE A 92 0.92 -0.85 14.99
C ILE A 92 1.99 -1.90 15.20
N SER A 93 1.59 -3.02 15.80
CA SER A 93 2.50 -4.14 15.98
C SER A 93 2.95 -4.70 14.63
N PRO A 94 4.22 -5.12 14.50
CA PRO A 94 4.66 -5.91 13.35
C PRO A 94 3.89 -7.24 13.19
N LEU A 95 3.24 -7.73 14.26
CA LEU A 95 2.39 -8.91 14.22
C LEU A 95 1.01 -8.62 13.60
N ASP A 96 0.57 -7.36 13.64
CA ASP A 96 -0.72 -6.90 13.10
C ASP A 96 -0.57 -6.28 11.69
N ALA A 97 0.66 -6.22 11.19
CA ALA A 97 0.98 -5.67 9.87
C ALA A 97 1.82 -6.64 9.03
N VAL A 98 1.30 -6.99 7.86
CA VAL A 98 2.05 -7.72 6.83
C VAL A 98 2.79 -6.69 5.97
N ILE A 99 4.07 -6.51 6.24
CA ILE A 99 4.95 -5.64 5.45
C ILE A 99 5.76 -6.49 4.47
N THR A 100 5.68 -6.18 3.19
CA THR A 100 6.43 -6.87 2.13
C THR A 100 7.21 -5.87 1.31
N VAL A 101 8.54 -6.03 1.28
CA VAL A 101 9.41 -5.29 0.35
C VAL A 101 9.60 -6.18 -0.88
N ALA A 102 8.92 -5.83 -1.97
CA ALA A 102 8.73 -6.68 -3.12
C ALA A 102 9.37 -6.11 -4.38
N ASN A 103 9.99 -7.00 -5.16
CA ASN A 103 10.48 -6.72 -6.51
C ASN A 103 9.37 -6.15 -7.40
N ALA A 104 9.74 -5.30 -8.37
CA ALA A 104 8.82 -4.67 -9.30
C ALA A 104 7.97 -5.69 -10.08
N SER A 105 8.60 -6.78 -10.52
CA SER A 105 7.97 -7.93 -11.18
C SER A 105 6.85 -8.54 -10.33
N PHE A 106 7.08 -8.74 -9.04
CA PHE A 106 6.07 -9.25 -8.11
C PHE A 106 4.91 -8.27 -7.94
N VAL A 107 5.19 -6.98 -7.76
CA VAL A 107 4.15 -5.95 -7.63
C VAL A 107 3.32 -5.83 -8.92
N GLN A 108 3.95 -6.01 -10.09
CA GLN A 108 3.26 -6.10 -11.37
C GLN A 108 2.36 -7.33 -11.45
N GLN A 109 2.85 -8.52 -11.13
CA GLN A 109 2.05 -9.76 -11.11
C GLN A 109 0.86 -9.64 -10.17
N PHE A 110 1.06 -9.08 -8.97
CA PHE A 110 -0.03 -8.79 -8.04
C PHE A 110 -1.09 -7.88 -8.68
N SER A 111 -0.65 -6.80 -9.34
CA SER A 111 -1.55 -5.86 -10.01
C SER A 111 -2.33 -6.50 -11.16
N GLU A 112 -1.68 -7.36 -11.94
CA GLU A 112 -2.30 -8.12 -13.03
C GLU A 112 -3.31 -9.14 -12.50
N ALA A 113 -2.99 -9.86 -11.43
CA ALA A 113 -3.92 -10.75 -10.75
C ALA A 113 -5.19 -10.00 -10.29
N GLN A 114 -5.04 -8.79 -9.70
CA GLN A 114 -6.19 -7.96 -9.32
C GLN A 114 -6.99 -7.45 -10.53
N LYS A 115 -6.37 -7.24 -11.70
CA LYS A 115 -7.08 -6.89 -12.93
C LYS A 115 -7.83 -8.09 -13.51
N ASN A 116 -7.25 -9.30 -13.40
CA ASN A 116 -7.83 -10.51 -13.97
C ASN A 116 -9.09 -10.98 -13.25
N ARG A 117 -9.29 -10.57 -11.99
CA ARG A 117 -10.56 -10.74 -11.24
C ARG A 117 -11.75 -9.98 -11.83
N VAL A 118 -11.49 -8.97 -12.68
CA VAL A 118 -12.54 -8.21 -13.36
C VAL A 118 -12.84 -8.84 -14.72
N HIS A 119 -14.13 -9.00 -15.01
CA HIS A 119 -14.62 -9.48 -16.29
C HIS A 119 -14.15 -8.59 -17.46
N ARG A 120 -13.59 -9.21 -18.52
CA ARG A 120 -12.70 -8.57 -19.50
C ARG A 120 -13.26 -7.30 -20.17
N PRO A 121 -14.51 -7.28 -20.67
CA PRO A 121 -15.18 -6.08 -21.18
C PRO A 121 -15.20 -4.87 -20.25
N TYR A 122 -15.31 -5.09 -18.93
CA TYR A 122 -15.43 -4.00 -17.95
C TYR A 122 -14.08 -3.48 -17.46
N ARG A 123 -12.97 -4.14 -17.79
CA ARG A 123 -11.63 -3.75 -17.33
C ARG A 123 -11.25 -2.31 -17.67
N PRO A 124 -11.45 -1.80 -18.91
CA PRO A 124 -11.10 -0.41 -19.22
C PRO A 124 -11.88 0.59 -18.38
N TRP A 125 -13.19 0.36 -18.23
CA TRP A 125 -14.08 1.21 -17.44
C TRP A 125 -13.72 1.22 -15.95
N ILE A 126 -13.45 0.05 -15.36
CA ILE A 126 -13.03 -0.05 -13.95
C ILE A 126 -11.67 0.60 -13.74
N ASN A 127 -10.73 0.43 -14.67
CA ASN A 127 -9.43 1.09 -14.59
C ASN A 127 -9.56 2.62 -14.62
N LEU A 128 -10.38 3.15 -15.54
CA LEU A 128 -10.66 4.58 -15.61
C LEU A 128 -11.28 5.10 -14.32
N LYS A 129 -12.31 4.41 -13.79
CA LYS A 129 -12.92 4.78 -12.49
C LYS A 129 -11.91 4.74 -11.34
N THR A 130 -11.01 3.76 -11.34
CA THR A 130 -9.96 3.64 -10.31
C THR A 130 -8.97 4.81 -10.39
N MET A 131 -8.52 5.16 -11.60
CA MET A 131 -7.63 6.31 -11.82
C MET A 131 -8.30 7.63 -11.45
N ALA A 132 -9.54 7.85 -11.89
CA ALA A 132 -10.31 9.03 -11.56
C ALA A 132 -10.47 9.18 -10.04
N THR A 133 -10.82 8.10 -9.33
CA THR A 133 -10.94 8.10 -7.86
C THR A 133 -9.62 8.44 -7.17
N ALA A 134 -8.51 7.89 -7.67
CA ALA A 134 -7.20 8.16 -7.11
C ALA A 134 -6.81 9.63 -7.25
N LEU A 135 -7.04 10.21 -8.43
CA LEU A 135 -6.74 11.61 -8.73
C LEU A 135 -7.63 12.57 -7.94
N THR A 136 -8.95 12.34 -7.91
CA THR A 136 -9.87 13.17 -7.13
C THR A 136 -9.55 13.08 -5.64
N SER A 137 -9.23 11.89 -5.13
CA SER A 137 -8.79 11.74 -3.74
C SER A 137 -7.48 12.48 -3.47
N LYS A 138 -6.51 12.49 -4.40
CA LYS A 138 -5.28 13.24 -4.19
C LYS A 138 -5.56 14.73 -4.05
N ILE A 139 -6.49 15.27 -4.84
CA ILE A 139 -6.89 16.68 -4.80
C ILE A 139 -7.67 17.00 -3.52
N MET A 140 -8.68 16.20 -3.16
CA MET A 140 -9.56 16.48 -2.02
C MET A 140 -8.94 16.11 -0.67
N ASN A 141 -8.18 15.00 -0.64
CA ASN A 141 -7.70 14.39 0.59
C ASN A 141 -6.18 14.47 0.77
N GLY A 142 -5.42 14.87 -0.25
CA GLY A 142 -3.96 14.93 -0.19
C GLY A 142 -3.25 13.58 -0.34
N TYR A 143 -3.98 12.47 -0.54
CA TYR A 143 -3.42 11.14 -0.77
C TYR A 143 -4.18 10.34 -1.84
N TYR A 144 -3.49 9.40 -2.48
CA TYR A 144 -4.11 8.54 -3.50
C TYR A 144 -4.92 7.42 -2.84
N ARG A 145 -6.25 7.52 -2.93
CA ARG A 145 -7.16 6.44 -2.54
C ARG A 145 -7.56 5.63 -3.75
N LEU A 146 -7.35 4.33 -3.69
CA LEU A 146 -7.85 3.38 -4.67
C LEU A 146 -9.22 2.85 -4.23
N ARG A 147 -10.07 2.58 -5.22
CA ARG A 147 -11.33 1.89 -5.00
C ARG A 147 -11.05 0.40 -4.81
N VAL A 148 -11.57 -0.19 -3.73
CA VAL A 148 -11.64 -1.65 -3.61
C VAL A 148 -12.59 -2.15 -4.69
N LYS A 149 -12.08 -3.03 -5.55
CA LYS A 149 -12.88 -3.67 -6.60
C LYS A 149 -13.74 -4.73 -5.92
N MET A 150 -14.97 -4.34 -5.58
CA MET A 150 -16.05 -5.27 -5.23
C MET A 150 -16.76 -5.69 -6.51
#